data_AF-A0A2P4TDZ3-F1
#
_entry.id   AF-A0A2P4TDZ3-F1
#
_cell.length_a   1.000
_cell.length_b   1.000
_cell.length_c   1.000
_cell.angle_alpha   90.00
_cell.angle_beta   90.00
_cell.angle_gamma   90.00
#
_symmetry.space_group_name_H-M   'P 1'
#
loop_
_entity.id
_entity.type
_entity.pdbx_description
1 polymer ?
#
loop_
_entity_poly.entity_id
_entity_poly.type
_entity_poly.pdbx_seq_one_letter_code
_entity_poly.pdbx_strand_id
1 'polypeptide(L)'
;MTTGGGTRALTSLLGNLLGLQKLGLLDAISYITGSSGSTWTLAHLYQSPDWSHKDISGHIREVRRHMTKSKLSCFSLESLKYYDRELKLRKQEGYQISSIDFWGLLLERALSDGKNNHKLSDERWALTQGQNPLPIYMILNIKDDYSLSEFKEWVEFTPYEVGFLKYGAFIRAEDFGSEFFMGRLMKKLPESRICFMKGLWSNVFSYNLLDAWHSSHPSEGCSLRCTQPTAVDVEGDEPSPAVRNHELETYIVTPECGIMGIVREVLTERVMVSKFFNFLKGFQMHNEYLQSKSFCIWKDTVLENFPNQLTETAEFLCLADTAGYIDISYPPLMRPERKVDVVLHLNYSSGSQTSPLEEASKYFSKQGIPFPKIHLSEEEKKNLKECYIFEDAETPEAPTVVFFPLVNDTFRKYKEPGKPWDGVDPPTTHAAFICIGMGGKGWYGPLLPLMWFLWKGLWVLS
;
A
#
# COMPACT_ATOMS: atom_id res chain seq x y z
N MET A 1 -12.76 -6.62 4.48
CA MET A 1 -12.04 -5.47 3.90
C MET A 1 -11.08 -4.92 4.93
N THR A 2 -9.91 -4.47 4.50
CA THR A 2 -8.87 -3.93 5.40
C THR A 2 -8.27 -2.67 4.82
N THR A 3 -7.93 -1.69 5.66
CA THR A 3 -7.20 -0.48 5.21
C THR A 3 -5.69 -0.72 5.23
N GLY A 4 -4.94 0.25 4.71
CA GLY A 4 -3.48 0.33 4.83
C GLY A 4 -3.01 0.76 6.21
N GLY A 5 -1.74 1.17 6.32
CA GLY A 5 -1.14 1.57 7.60
C GLY A 5 0.12 0.79 7.99
N GLY A 6 0.90 0.32 7.02
CA GLY A 6 2.22 -0.29 7.23
C GLY A 6 2.21 -1.44 8.26
N THR A 7 3.14 -1.39 9.21
CA THR A 7 3.34 -2.45 10.21
C THR A 7 2.21 -2.55 11.23
N ARG A 8 1.49 -1.45 11.45
CA ARG A 8 0.30 -1.39 12.30
C ARG A 8 -0.84 -2.17 11.67
N ALA A 9 -1.11 -1.97 10.39
CA ALA A 9 -2.07 -2.76 9.63
C ALA A 9 -1.68 -4.25 9.63
N LEU A 10 -0.40 -4.56 9.39
CA LEU A 10 0.12 -5.92 9.43
C LEU A 10 -0.19 -6.63 10.76
N THR A 11 0.14 -5.98 11.88
CA THR A 11 -0.01 -6.54 13.23
C THR A 11 -1.48 -6.64 13.64
N SER A 12 -2.26 -5.58 13.39
CA SER A 12 -3.69 -5.54 13.74
C SER A 12 -4.49 -6.57 12.95
N LEU A 13 -4.19 -6.76 11.66
CA LEU A 13 -4.88 -7.76 10.84
C LEU A 13 -4.61 -9.19 11.33
N LEU A 14 -3.39 -9.53 11.72
CA LEU A 14 -3.11 -10.83 12.32
C LEU A 14 -3.89 -11.05 13.62
N GLY A 15 -4.01 -10.02 14.47
CA GLY A 15 -4.81 -10.08 15.69
C GLY A 15 -6.30 -10.29 15.40
N ASN A 16 -6.84 -9.55 14.42
CA ASN A 16 -8.24 -9.67 14.00
C ASN A 16 -8.54 -11.04 13.40
N LEU A 17 -7.67 -11.58 12.55
CA LEU A 17 -7.81 -12.93 11.99
C LEU A 17 -7.74 -14.01 13.07
N LEU A 18 -6.86 -13.87 14.07
CA LEU A 18 -6.84 -14.77 15.23
C LEU A 18 -8.14 -14.70 16.03
N GLY A 19 -8.70 -13.49 16.22
CA GLY A 19 -10.01 -13.31 16.84
C GLY A 19 -11.12 -14.04 16.08
N LEU A 20 -11.19 -13.84 14.77
CA LEU A 20 -12.15 -14.51 13.89
C LEU A 20 -11.99 -16.04 13.90
N GLN A 21 -10.76 -16.55 13.89
CA GLN A 21 -10.48 -17.98 14.00
C GLN A 21 -10.98 -18.55 15.32
N LYS A 22 -10.71 -17.87 16.45
CA LYS A 22 -11.18 -18.31 17.78
C LYS A 22 -12.70 -18.29 17.92
N LEU A 23 -13.37 -17.38 17.21
CA LEU A 23 -14.83 -17.30 17.16
C LEU A 23 -15.46 -18.30 16.17
N GLY A 24 -14.65 -19.02 15.38
CA GLY A 24 -15.15 -19.90 14.32
C GLY A 24 -15.80 -19.14 13.15
N LEU A 25 -15.52 -17.84 13.01
CA LEU A 25 -16.08 -16.98 11.97
C LEU A 25 -15.17 -16.85 10.74
N LEU A 26 -13.89 -17.22 10.85
CA LEU A 26 -12.96 -17.13 9.72
C LEU A 26 -13.39 -18.01 8.54
N ASP A 27 -13.96 -19.19 8.81
CA ASP A 27 -14.44 -20.13 7.79
C ASP A 27 -15.68 -19.61 7.03
N ALA A 28 -16.34 -18.56 7.54
CA ALA A 28 -17.47 -17.90 6.87
C ALA A 28 -17.04 -16.79 5.89
N ILE A 29 -15.74 -16.51 5.78
CA ILE A 29 -15.23 -15.41 4.95
C ILE A 29 -14.90 -15.91 3.55
N SER A 30 -15.56 -15.35 2.53
CA SER A 30 -15.27 -15.68 1.12
C SER A 30 -14.09 -14.87 0.54
N TYR A 31 -13.92 -13.62 0.97
CA TYR A 31 -12.95 -12.67 0.42
C TYR A 31 -12.21 -11.92 1.51
N ILE A 32 -10.89 -11.75 1.36
CA ILE A 32 -10.12 -10.81 2.16
C ILE A 32 -9.42 -9.83 1.22
N THR A 33 -9.81 -8.57 1.30
CA THR A 33 -9.20 -7.48 0.54
C THR A 33 -8.20 -6.71 1.38
N GLY A 34 -7.07 -6.33 0.79
CA GLY A 34 -6.02 -5.57 1.44
C GLY A 34 -5.39 -4.53 0.55
N SER A 35 -5.04 -3.40 1.16
CA SER A 35 -4.21 -2.34 0.58
C SER A 35 -2.98 -2.09 1.46
N SER A 36 -1.92 -1.52 0.88
CA SER A 36 -0.70 -1.13 1.59
C SER A 36 -0.19 -2.20 2.58
N GLY A 37 0.07 -1.84 3.83
CA GLY A 37 0.57 -2.74 4.88
C GLY A 37 -0.26 -4.01 5.13
N SER A 38 -1.58 -3.99 4.91
CA SER A 38 -2.42 -5.20 5.04
C SER A 38 -2.06 -6.27 4.01
N THR A 39 -1.54 -5.87 2.84
CA THR A 39 -1.05 -6.82 1.82
C THR A 39 0.13 -7.63 2.33
N TRP A 40 0.93 -7.11 3.28
CA TRP A 40 2.06 -7.84 3.83
C TRP A 40 1.61 -9.03 4.67
N THR A 41 0.48 -8.90 5.37
CA THR A 41 -0.15 -10.00 6.12
C THR A 41 -0.67 -11.07 5.19
N LEU A 42 -1.44 -10.67 4.17
CA LEU A 42 -2.00 -11.61 3.20
C LEU A 42 -0.86 -12.37 2.52
N ALA A 43 0.08 -11.68 1.89
CA ALA A 43 1.21 -12.32 1.22
C ALA A 43 2.22 -12.99 2.18
N HIS A 44 2.03 -12.94 3.50
CA HIS A 44 2.72 -13.81 4.45
C HIS A 44 1.91 -15.10 4.70
N LEU A 45 0.61 -14.97 5.00
CA LEU A 45 -0.27 -16.10 5.31
C LEU A 45 -0.47 -17.04 4.11
N TYR A 46 -0.68 -16.49 2.91
CA TYR A 46 -0.98 -17.29 1.70
C TYR A 46 0.24 -18.06 1.15
N GLN A 47 1.41 -17.93 1.77
CA GLN A 47 2.53 -18.86 1.56
C GLN A 47 2.28 -20.25 2.16
N SER A 48 1.34 -20.35 3.11
CA SER A 48 0.93 -21.60 3.74
C SER A 48 -0.46 -22.04 3.23
N PRO A 49 -0.58 -23.18 2.53
CA PRO A 49 -1.84 -23.59 1.91
C PRO A 49 -3.04 -23.77 2.85
N ASP A 50 -2.80 -24.01 4.14
CA ASP A 50 -3.84 -24.26 5.14
C ASP A 50 -3.79 -23.24 6.30
N TRP A 51 -3.37 -22.00 6.01
CA TRP A 51 -3.11 -21.01 7.07
C TRP A 51 -4.33 -20.72 7.94
N SER A 52 -5.55 -20.72 7.37
CA SER A 52 -6.81 -20.48 8.10
C SER A 52 -7.16 -21.61 9.07
N HIS A 53 -6.77 -22.84 8.74
CA HIS A 53 -7.08 -24.07 9.49
C HIS A 53 -5.98 -24.46 10.50
N LYS A 54 -4.82 -23.80 10.42
CA LYS A 54 -3.72 -23.93 11.40
C LYS A 54 -3.79 -22.79 12.41
N ASP A 55 -3.26 -23.02 13.60
CA ASP A 55 -3.18 -21.97 14.63
C ASP A 55 -2.38 -20.76 14.11
N ILE A 56 -3.08 -19.64 13.88
CA ILE A 56 -2.51 -18.38 13.37
C ILE A 56 -1.44 -17.84 14.34
N SER A 57 -1.44 -18.26 15.61
CA SER A 57 -0.43 -17.87 16.59
C SER A 57 0.99 -18.23 16.14
N GLY A 58 1.17 -19.26 15.30
CA GLY A 58 2.46 -19.57 14.68
C GLY A 58 2.98 -18.43 13.81
N HIS A 59 2.15 -17.98 12.86
CA HIS A 59 2.43 -16.84 12.00
C HIS A 59 2.63 -15.54 12.80
N ILE A 60 1.81 -15.32 13.85
CA ILE A 60 1.99 -14.17 14.75
C ILE A 60 3.37 -14.20 15.43
N ARG A 61 3.81 -15.36 15.92
CA ARG A 61 5.13 -15.48 16.56
C ARG A 61 6.25 -15.20 15.56
N GLU A 62 6.13 -15.69 14.34
CA GLU A 62 7.11 -15.47 13.27
C GLU A 62 7.19 -14.00 12.87
N VAL A 63 6.05 -13.38 12.53
CA VAL A 63 5.98 -11.96 12.19
C VAL A 63 6.47 -11.11 13.35
N ARG A 64 6.08 -11.41 14.59
CA ARG A 64 6.58 -10.72 15.78
C ARG A 64 8.11 -10.81 15.87
N ARG A 65 8.69 -12.00 15.74
CA ARG A 65 10.17 -12.20 15.75
C ARG A 65 10.84 -11.34 14.67
N HIS A 66 10.28 -11.32 13.47
CA HIS A 66 10.80 -10.49 12.39
C HIS A 66 10.67 -9.01 12.71
N MET A 67 9.51 -8.56 13.18
CA MET A 67 9.28 -7.15 13.54
C MET A 67 10.16 -6.70 14.69
N THR A 68 10.52 -7.59 15.62
CA THR A 68 11.36 -7.29 16.77
C THR A 68 12.87 -7.31 16.49
N LYS A 69 13.29 -7.90 15.38
CA LYS A 69 14.71 -7.99 15.04
C LYS A 69 15.27 -6.62 14.69
N SER A 70 16.54 -6.39 15.05
CA SER A 70 17.25 -5.18 14.65
C SER A 70 17.30 -5.05 13.13
N LYS A 71 16.82 -3.92 12.63
CA LYS A 71 16.75 -3.61 11.19
C LYS A 71 18.05 -3.03 10.65
N LEU A 72 19.04 -2.79 11.51
CA LEU A 72 20.38 -2.37 11.09
C LEU A 72 21.00 -3.36 10.09
N SER A 73 20.72 -4.66 10.28
CA SER A 73 21.16 -5.74 9.39
C SER A 73 20.66 -5.60 7.95
N CYS A 74 19.52 -4.93 7.73
CA CYS A 74 19.00 -4.64 6.39
C CYS A 74 19.91 -3.71 5.58
N PHE A 75 20.77 -2.94 6.25
CA PHE A 75 21.70 -1.99 5.65
C PHE A 75 23.17 -2.43 5.79
N SER A 76 23.41 -3.69 6.14
CA SER A 76 24.77 -4.26 6.13
C SER A 76 25.32 -4.34 4.71
N LEU A 77 26.66 -4.37 4.59
CA LEU A 77 27.35 -4.52 3.30
C LEU A 77 26.88 -5.76 2.51
N GLU A 78 26.63 -6.87 3.21
CA GLU A 78 26.11 -8.10 2.62
C GLU A 78 24.71 -7.90 2.03
N SER A 79 23.80 -7.28 2.79
CA SER A 79 22.45 -6.95 2.33
C SER A 79 22.48 -6.02 1.12
N LEU A 80 23.33 -4.99 1.12
CA LEU A 80 23.45 -4.05 0.00
C LEU A 80 24.00 -4.73 -1.27
N LYS A 81 24.98 -5.62 -1.14
CA LYS A 81 25.46 -6.47 -2.27
C LYS A 81 24.38 -7.40 -2.78
N TYR A 82 23.55 -7.94 -1.90
CA TYR A 82 22.40 -8.77 -2.27
C TYR A 82 21.38 -7.94 -3.08
N TYR A 83 21.03 -6.73 -2.63
CA TYR A 83 20.08 -5.88 -3.35
C TYR A 83 20.59 -5.50 -4.73
N ASP A 84 21.84 -5.05 -4.85
CA ASP A 84 22.48 -4.73 -6.13
C ASP A 84 22.40 -5.91 -7.12
N ARG A 85 22.69 -7.12 -6.65
CA ARG A 85 22.60 -8.34 -7.46
C ARG A 85 21.17 -8.60 -7.95
N GLU A 86 20.19 -8.53 -7.05
CA GLU A 86 18.80 -8.82 -7.39
C GLU A 86 18.21 -7.74 -8.31
N LEU A 87 18.56 -6.47 -8.13
CA LEU A 87 18.14 -5.38 -9.03
C LEU A 87 18.79 -5.52 -10.42
N LYS A 88 20.06 -5.90 -10.49
CA LYS A 88 20.73 -6.20 -11.77
C LYS A 88 20.08 -7.37 -12.49
N LEU A 89 19.76 -8.45 -11.77
CA LEU A 89 19.05 -9.60 -12.32
C LEU A 89 17.68 -9.18 -12.87
N ARG A 90 16.90 -8.43 -12.09
CA ARG A 90 15.59 -7.94 -12.51
C ARG A 90 15.66 -7.03 -13.75
N LYS A 91 16.70 -6.20 -13.86
CA LYS A 91 16.98 -5.40 -15.07
C LYS A 91 17.31 -6.28 -16.28
N GLN A 92 18.10 -7.35 -16.08
CA GLN A 92 18.41 -8.32 -17.13
C GLN A 92 17.18 -9.14 -17.58
N GLU A 93 16.24 -9.41 -16.67
CA GLU A 93 14.95 -10.04 -16.98
C GLU A 93 14.04 -9.13 -17.82
N GLY A 94 14.37 -7.84 -17.95
CA GLY A 94 13.66 -6.87 -18.80
C GLY A 94 12.74 -5.91 -18.06
N TYR A 95 12.74 -5.93 -16.72
CA TYR A 95 11.97 -4.98 -15.91
C TYR A 95 12.67 -3.62 -15.82
N GLN A 96 11.88 -2.55 -15.75
CA GLN A 96 12.37 -1.23 -15.37
C GLN A 96 12.53 -1.15 -13.86
N ILE A 97 13.73 -0.79 -13.40
CA ILE A 97 14.05 -0.70 -11.98
C ILE A 97 13.63 0.66 -11.43
N SER A 98 13.04 0.67 -10.24
CA SER A 98 12.76 1.88 -9.48
C SER A 98 13.03 1.72 -7.98
N SER A 99 12.86 2.81 -7.22
CA SER A 99 12.93 2.82 -5.76
C SER A 99 11.96 1.83 -5.11
N ILE A 100 10.88 1.47 -5.80
CA ILE A 100 9.87 0.50 -5.36
C ILE A 100 10.45 -0.92 -5.34
N ASP A 101 11.30 -1.26 -6.30
CA ASP A 101 11.94 -2.58 -6.32
C ASP A 101 12.93 -2.72 -5.16
N PHE A 102 13.68 -1.66 -4.87
CA PHE A 102 14.55 -1.60 -3.71
C PHE A 102 13.75 -1.68 -2.39
N TRP A 103 12.62 -0.97 -2.31
CA TRP A 103 11.69 -1.06 -1.18
C TRP A 103 11.17 -2.48 -0.97
N GLY A 104 10.79 -3.18 -2.04
CA GLY A 104 10.38 -4.59 -1.99
C GLY A 104 11.46 -5.52 -1.43
N LEU A 105 12.72 -5.34 -1.84
CA LEU A 105 13.86 -6.11 -1.31
C LEU A 105 14.17 -5.76 0.15
N LEU A 106 14.01 -4.49 0.54
CA LEU A 106 14.15 -4.07 1.94
C LEU A 106 13.07 -4.71 2.81
N LEU A 107 11.82 -4.74 2.34
CA LEU A 107 10.71 -5.43 2.99
C LEU A 107 10.96 -6.93 3.12
N GLU A 108 11.47 -7.58 2.07
CA GLU A 108 11.86 -9.00 2.12
C GLU A 108 12.86 -9.26 3.25
N ARG A 109 13.94 -8.46 3.31
CA ARG A 109 14.95 -8.60 4.37
C ARG A 109 14.39 -8.28 5.75
N ALA A 110 13.47 -7.32 5.83
CA ALA A 110 12.84 -6.92 7.09
C ALA A 110 11.85 -7.97 7.63
N LEU A 111 11.14 -8.67 6.75
CA LEU A 111 10.01 -9.56 7.08
C LEU A 111 10.29 -11.05 6.86
N SER A 112 11.46 -11.42 6.33
CA SER A 112 11.89 -12.81 6.11
C SER A 112 13.33 -13.03 6.58
N ASP A 113 13.76 -14.28 6.76
CA ASP A 113 15.16 -14.60 7.10
C ASP A 113 16.09 -14.70 5.89
N GLY A 114 15.54 -14.81 4.69
CA GLY A 114 16.31 -14.95 3.46
C GLY A 114 15.50 -14.59 2.22
N LYS A 115 16.04 -14.94 1.06
CA LYS A 115 15.37 -14.77 -0.23
C LYS A 115 14.07 -15.57 -0.25
N ASN A 116 12.96 -14.92 -0.54
CA ASN A 116 11.67 -15.53 -0.73
C ASN A 116 11.33 -15.54 -2.23
N ASN A 117 11.22 -16.73 -2.80
CA ASN A 117 10.93 -16.92 -4.22
C ASN A 117 9.43 -17.04 -4.52
N HIS A 118 8.57 -16.98 -3.51
CA HIS A 118 7.12 -17.07 -3.66
C HIS A 118 6.61 -15.98 -4.60
N LYS A 119 5.57 -16.30 -5.37
CA LYS A 119 4.93 -15.43 -6.37
C LYS A 119 3.43 -15.35 -6.09
N LEU A 120 2.75 -14.38 -6.71
CA LEU A 120 1.30 -14.23 -6.53
C LEU A 120 0.55 -15.45 -7.04
N SER A 121 0.98 -16.01 -8.18
CA SER A 121 0.34 -17.19 -8.76
C SER A 121 0.56 -18.48 -7.93
N ASP A 122 1.55 -18.51 -7.02
CA ASP A 122 1.76 -19.63 -6.09
C ASP A 122 0.68 -19.66 -4.99
N GLU A 123 0.06 -18.52 -4.66
CA GLU A 123 -1.01 -18.44 -3.65
C GLU A 123 -2.26 -19.23 -4.04
N ARG A 124 -2.38 -19.64 -5.32
CA ARG A 124 -3.44 -20.56 -5.79
C ARG A 124 -3.47 -21.87 -5.01
N TRP A 125 -2.31 -22.34 -4.51
CA TRP A 125 -2.24 -23.55 -3.67
C TRP A 125 -3.09 -23.43 -2.41
N ALA A 126 -3.16 -22.23 -1.83
CA ALA A 126 -3.99 -21.93 -0.67
C ALA A 126 -5.50 -21.82 -1.00
N LEU A 127 -5.91 -22.02 -2.25
CA LEU A 127 -7.29 -21.86 -2.70
C LEU A 127 -7.86 -23.09 -3.39
N THR A 128 -7.04 -24.11 -3.66
CA THR A 128 -7.42 -25.27 -4.49
C THR A 128 -8.62 -26.06 -3.97
N GLN A 129 -8.89 -26.03 -2.67
CA GLN A 129 -10.00 -26.71 -2.02
C GLN A 129 -11.05 -25.73 -1.46
N GLY A 130 -10.91 -24.43 -1.74
CA GLY A 130 -11.72 -23.40 -1.08
C GLY A 130 -11.45 -23.31 0.43
N GLN A 131 -10.26 -23.71 0.87
CA GLN A 131 -9.89 -23.83 2.28
C GLN A 131 -9.46 -22.50 2.93
N ASN A 132 -9.17 -21.47 2.12
CA ASN A 132 -8.95 -20.11 2.60
C ASN A 132 -9.84 -19.14 1.81
N PRO A 133 -10.17 -17.97 2.38
CA PRO A 133 -10.78 -16.88 1.63
C PRO A 133 -9.94 -16.51 0.41
N LEU A 134 -10.53 -15.93 -0.64
CA LEU A 134 -9.76 -15.40 -1.77
C LEU A 134 -9.04 -14.10 -1.35
N PRO A 135 -7.69 -14.01 -1.43
CA PRO A 135 -6.97 -12.76 -1.20
C PRO A 135 -7.10 -11.86 -2.42
N ILE A 136 -7.38 -10.59 -2.16
CA ILE A 136 -7.46 -9.57 -3.20
C ILE A 136 -6.60 -8.38 -2.77
N TYR A 137 -5.60 -8.06 -3.58
CA TYR A 137 -4.68 -6.95 -3.36
C TYR A 137 -5.07 -5.78 -4.26
N MET A 138 -5.01 -4.58 -3.71
CA MET A 138 -5.50 -3.38 -4.39
C MET A 138 -4.43 -2.31 -4.58
N ILE A 139 -4.49 -1.66 -5.73
CA ILE A 139 -3.65 -0.53 -6.09
C ILE A 139 -4.39 0.40 -7.07
N LEU A 140 -3.88 1.61 -7.27
CA LEU A 140 -4.37 2.56 -8.25
C LEU A 140 -3.43 2.62 -9.44
N ASN A 141 -3.98 2.67 -10.65
CA ASN A 141 -3.31 3.21 -11.82
C ASN A 141 -3.53 4.72 -11.86
N ILE A 142 -2.46 5.46 -12.11
CA ILE A 142 -2.42 6.92 -12.14
C ILE A 142 -1.77 7.39 -13.44
N LYS A 143 -1.76 8.70 -13.69
CA LYS A 143 -1.05 9.30 -14.82
C LYS A 143 -0.12 10.40 -14.29
N ASP A 144 1.11 10.43 -14.78
CA ASP A 144 2.15 11.35 -14.29
C ASP A 144 1.74 12.84 -14.47
N ASP A 145 1.02 13.16 -15.54
CA ASP A 145 0.59 14.53 -15.85
C ASP A 145 -0.67 14.99 -15.10
N TYR A 146 -1.25 14.13 -14.26
CA TYR A 146 -2.52 14.39 -13.58
C TYR A 146 -2.40 14.11 -12.07
N SER A 147 -3.06 14.93 -11.26
CA SER A 147 -3.19 14.64 -9.84
C SER A 147 -4.14 13.46 -9.59
N LEU A 148 -4.06 12.88 -8.39
CA LEU A 148 -4.97 11.80 -7.98
C LEU A 148 -6.44 12.25 -7.94
N SER A 149 -6.75 13.53 -7.77
CA SER A 149 -8.15 13.98 -7.90
C SER A 149 -8.62 13.94 -9.36
N GLU A 150 -7.71 14.14 -10.33
CA GLU A 150 -7.97 14.25 -11.76
C GLU A 150 -7.94 12.93 -12.53
N PHE A 151 -7.18 11.94 -12.08
CA PHE A 151 -7.20 10.60 -12.68
C PHE A 151 -6.77 9.50 -11.71
N LYS A 152 -7.60 8.45 -11.61
CA LYS A 152 -7.20 7.15 -11.05
C LYS A 152 -8.09 6.03 -11.56
N GLU A 153 -7.55 4.82 -11.51
CA GLU A 153 -8.29 3.61 -11.85
C GLU A 153 -7.93 2.48 -10.90
N TRP A 154 -8.94 1.78 -10.42
CA TRP A 154 -8.76 0.65 -9.52
C TRP A 154 -8.22 -0.57 -10.27
N VAL A 155 -7.07 -1.07 -9.82
CA VAL A 155 -6.45 -2.31 -10.31
C VAL A 155 -6.50 -3.36 -9.22
N GLU A 156 -7.07 -4.50 -9.57
CA GLU A 156 -7.26 -5.65 -8.71
C GLU A 156 -6.19 -6.70 -9.01
N PHE A 157 -5.62 -7.30 -7.97
CA PHE A 157 -4.69 -8.42 -8.05
C PHE A 157 -5.23 -9.59 -7.24
N THR A 158 -5.29 -10.76 -7.85
CA THR A 158 -5.62 -12.03 -7.20
C THR A 158 -4.60 -13.09 -7.63
N PRO A 159 -4.55 -14.27 -6.96
CA PRO A 159 -3.70 -15.36 -7.41
C PRO A 159 -4.05 -15.91 -8.81
N TYR A 160 -5.23 -15.57 -9.34
CA TYR A 160 -5.70 -16.02 -10.64
C TYR A 160 -5.49 -14.97 -11.73
N GLU A 161 -5.83 -13.72 -11.44
CA GLU A 161 -5.89 -12.66 -12.42
C GLU A 161 -5.54 -11.28 -11.86
N VAL A 162 -5.07 -10.41 -12.75
CA VAL A 162 -4.78 -9.00 -12.50
C VAL A 162 -5.49 -8.17 -13.55
N GLY A 163 -6.20 -7.13 -13.14
CA GLY A 163 -6.98 -6.36 -14.10
C GLY A 163 -7.60 -5.08 -13.59
N PHE A 164 -8.20 -4.36 -14.53
CA PHE A 164 -8.87 -3.09 -14.29
C PHE A 164 -10.37 -3.30 -14.12
N LEU A 165 -10.92 -2.81 -13.01
CA LEU A 165 -12.36 -2.87 -12.77
C LEU A 165 -13.14 -2.09 -13.82
N LYS A 166 -12.65 -0.90 -14.19
CA LYS A 166 -13.26 0.01 -15.16
C LYS A 166 -13.44 -0.61 -16.54
N TYR A 167 -12.44 -1.34 -17.02
CA TYR A 167 -12.44 -1.90 -18.38
C TYR A 167 -12.96 -3.33 -18.44
N GLY A 168 -13.12 -4.01 -17.29
CA GLY A 168 -13.46 -5.44 -17.27
C GLY A 168 -12.38 -6.31 -17.94
N ALA A 169 -11.13 -5.85 -17.95
CA ALA A 169 -10.03 -6.46 -18.68
C ALA A 169 -8.99 -7.00 -17.69
N PHE A 170 -8.78 -8.32 -17.77
CA PHE A 170 -7.94 -9.08 -16.85
C PHE A 170 -6.97 -9.98 -17.61
N ILE A 171 -5.78 -10.16 -17.06
CA ILE A 171 -4.76 -11.10 -17.50
C ILE A 171 -4.45 -12.09 -16.38
N ARG A 172 -3.80 -13.20 -16.69
CA ARG A 172 -3.29 -14.11 -15.65
C ARG A 172 -2.28 -13.41 -14.75
N ALA A 173 -2.29 -13.72 -13.46
CA ALA A 173 -1.38 -13.12 -12.49
C ALA A 173 0.10 -13.28 -12.88
N GLU A 174 0.48 -14.46 -13.38
CA GLU A 174 1.85 -14.77 -13.81
C GLU A 174 2.33 -14.01 -15.05
N ASP A 175 1.43 -13.39 -15.81
CA ASP A 175 1.79 -12.60 -16.99
C ASP A 175 1.91 -11.10 -16.67
N PHE A 176 1.58 -10.66 -15.45
CA PHE A 176 1.68 -9.25 -15.06
C PHE A 176 3.11 -8.72 -15.18
N GLY A 177 3.24 -7.57 -15.86
CA GLY A 177 4.51 -6.94 -16.22
C GLY A 177 5.09 -7.41 -17.56
N SER A 178 4.50 -8.41 -18.21
CA SER A 178 4.86 -8.78 -19.58
C SER A 178 4.36 -7.77 -20.62
N GLU A 179 4.93 -7.81 -21.83
CA GLU A 179 4.52 -6.93 -22.92
C GLU A 179 3.30 -7.50 -23.65
N PHE A 180 2.29 -6.66 -23.87
CA PHE A 180 1.08 -7.02 -24.64
C PHE A 180 0.83 -6.01 -25.77
N PHE A 181 0.09 -6.47 -26.77
CA PHE A 181 -0.47 -5.61 -27.81
C PHE A 181 -1.78 -6.20 -28.31
N MET A 182 -2.85 -5.40 -28.34
CA MET A 182 -4.20 -5.83 -28.77
C MET A 182 -4.66 -7.13 -28.08
N GLY A 183 -4.44 -7.24 -26.77
CA GLY A 183 -4.81 -8.41 -25.97
C GLY A 183 -3.96 -9.65 -26.17
N ARG A 184 -2.88 -9.59 -26.96
CA ARG A 184 -1.96 -10.70 -27.19
C ARG A 184 -0.67 -10.48 -26.41
N LEU A 185 -0.18 -11.55 -25.76
CA LEU A 185 1.12 -11.57 -25.10
C LEU A 185 2.24 -11.53 -26.16
N MET A 186 2.98 -10.43 -26.20
CA MET A 186 4.03 -10.20 -27.20
C MET A 186 5.39 -10.72 -26.71
N LYS A 187 5.71 -10.44 -25.45
CA LYS A 187 6.93 -10.91 -24.80
C LYS A 187 6.64 -11.21 -23.35
N LYS A 188 6.85 -12.47 -22.97
CA LYS A 188 6.68 -12.93 -21.59
C LYS A 188 7.91 -12.56 -20.75
N LEU A 189 7.68 -11.83 -19.66
CA LEU A 189 8.69 -11.66 -18.60
C LEU A 189 8.49 -12.71 -17.49
N PRO A 190 9.53 -13.06 -16.73
CA PRO A 190 9.38 -13.94 -15.56
C PRO A 190 8.50 -13.29 -14.50
N GLU A 191 7.49 -14.01 -13.97
CA GLU A 191 6.61 -13.48 -12.93
C GLU A 191 7.42 -12.92 -11.73
N SER A 192 7.07 -11.71 -11.30
CA SER A 192 7.76 -11.03 -10.20
C SER A 192 7.60 -11.78 -8.88
N ARG A 193 8.69 -11.85 -8.10
CA ARG A 193 8.65 -12.35 -6.72
C ARG A 193 7.70 -11.49 -5.87
N ILE A 194 7.04 -12.10 -4.90
CA ILE A 194 6.02 -11.46 -4.06
C ILE A 194 6.57 -10.26 -3.29
N CYS A 195 7.89 -10.20 -3.03
CA CYS A 195 8.51 -9.03 -2.40
C CYS A 195 8.41 -7.76 -3.25
N PHE A 196 8.55 -7.86 -4.58
CA PHE A 196 8.35 -6.73 -5.49
C PHE A 196 6.88 -6.31 -5.52
N MET A 197 5.95 -7.27 -5.41
CA MET A 197 4.52 -6.99 -5.30
C MET A 197 4.17 -6.29 -3.98
N LYS A 198 4.73 -6.74 -2.85
CA LYS A 198 4.64 -6.04 -1.55
C LYS A 198 5.18 -4.62 -1.64
N GLY A 199 6.32 -4.44 -2.32
CA GLY A 199 6.90 -3.12 -2.57
C GLY A 199 5.95 -2.24 -3.37
N LEU A 200 5.37 -2.77 -4.44
CA LEU A 200 4.40 -2.10 -5.31
C LEU A 200 3.13 -1.67 -4.56
N TRP A 201 2.47 -2.60 -3.87
CA TRP A 201 1.22 -2.33 -3.14
C TRP A 201 1.39 -1.39 -1.95
N SER A 202 2.64 -1.18 -1.49
CA SER A 202 2.98 -0.30 -0.37
C SER A 202 3.97 0.79 -0.76
N ASN A 203 3.93 1.23 -2.02
CA ASN A 203 4.93 2.15 -2.55
C ASN A 203 4.83 3.57 -1.97
N VAL A 204 3.80 3.91 -1.19
CA VAL A 204 3.75 5.16 -0.40
C VAL A 204 5.00 5.35 0.46
N PHE A 205 5.59 4.24 0.96
CA PHE A 205 6.81 4.28 1.78
C PHE A 205 8.09 4.47 0.97
N SER A 206 8.07 4.25 -0.35
CA SER A 206 9.22 4.54 -1.22
C SER A 206 9.48 6.05 -1.36
N TYR A 207 8.44 6.88 -1.25
CA TYR A 207 8.58 8.35 -1.18
C TYR A 207 9.24 8.78 0.13
N ASN A 208 8.78 8.23 1.27
CA ASN A 208 9.39 8.50 2.57
C ASN A 208 10.88 8.09 2.63
N LEU A 209 11.28 7.04 1.91
CA LEU A 209 12.68 6.64 1.76
C LEU A 209 13.51 7.71 1.03
N LEU A 210 12.96 8.30 -0.03
CA LEU A 210 13.61 9.37 -0.79
C LEU A 210 13.73 10.65 0.04
N ASP A 211 12.66 11.06 0.73
CA ASP A 211 12.67 12.26 1.58
C ASP A 211 13.67 12.16 2.73
N ALA A 212 13.74 10.99 3.37
CA ALA A 212 14.71 10.69 4.41
C ALA A 212 16.16 10.78 3.88
N TRP A 213 16.39 10.40 2.63
CA TRP A 213 17.69 10.46 1.97
C TRP A 213 18.08 11.90 1.63
N HIS A 214 17.19 12.67 1.02
CA HIS A 214 17.44 14.09 0.73
C HIS A 214 17.69 14.91 2.00
N SER A 215 16.95 14.64 3.09
CA SER A 215 17.14 15.29 4.39
C SER A 215 18.46 14.93 5.08
N SER A 216 19.14 13.87 4.64
CA SER A 216 20.46 13.47 5.16
C SER A 216 21.63 14.15 4.43
N HIS A 217 21.35 14.92 3.36
CA HIS A 217 22.35 15.71 2.64
C HIS A 217 22.38 17.15 3.17
N PRO A 218 23.56 17.72 3.53
CA PRO A 218 23.61 19.01 4.24
C PRO A 218 23.27 20.26 3.41
N SER A 219 22.90 20.15 2.14
CA SER A 219 22.96 21.30 1.23
C SER A 219 21.65 21.97 0.84
N GLU A 220 20.45 21.40 1.06
CA GLU A 220 19.21 22.10 0.68
C GLU A 220 18.07 21.88 1.69
N GLY A 221 17.54 22.99 2.21
CA GLY A 221 16.43 23.02 3.15
C GLY A 221 15.15 22.44 2.54
N CYS A 222 14.50 21.58 3.33
CA CYS A 222 13.26 20.91 3.03
C CYS A 222 12.11 21.90 2.74
N SER A 223 11.42 21.75 1.61
CA SER A 223 10.07 22.28 1.43
C SER A 223 9.12 21.16 0.99
N LEU A 224 8.21 20.79 1.89
CA LEU A 224 7.06 19.96 1.59
C LEU A 224 6.02 20.82 0.86
N ARG A 225 5.95 20.69 -0.46
CA ARG A 225 4.82 21.13 -1.29
C ARG A 225 4.58 20.11 -2.39
N CYS A 226 3.93 19.01 -2.05
CA CYS A 226 3.26 18.21 -3.08
C CYS A 226 1.97 18.93 -3.50
N THR A 227 1.79 19.04 -4.82
CA THR A 227 0.56 19.44 -5.57
C THR A 227 0.12 20.90 -5.60
N GLN A 228 1.01 21.86 -5.90
CA GLN A 228 0.58 23.07 -6.64
C GLN A 228 1.64 23.44 -7.70
N PRO A 229 1.26 23.70 -8.97
CA PRO A 229 2.11 24.42 -9.89
C PRO A 229 2.22 25.85 -9.37
N THR A 230 3.43 26.28 -9.00
CA THR A 230 3.68 27.67 -8.63
C THR A 230 3.46 28.53 -9.87
N ALA A 231 2.32 29.21 -9.96
CA ALA A 231 2.18 30.39 -10.79
C ALA A 231 3.10 31.46 -10.18
N VAL A 232 4.12 31.87 -10.93
CA VAL A 232 4.91 33.04 -10.58
C VAL A 232 4.20 34.24 -11.20
N ASP A 233 3.51 35.02 -10.37
CA ASP A 233 3.03 36.34 -10.76
C ASP A 233 4.25 37.23 -11.05
N VAL A 234 4.28 37.79 -12.26
CA VAL A 234 5.28 38.77 -12.70
C VAL A 234 4.65 40.15 -12.57
N GLU A 235 5.06 40.91 -11.55
CA GLU A 235 5.02 42.38 -11.40
C GLU A 235 5.37 42.68 -9.92
N GLY A 236 6.31 43.54 -9.52
CA GLY A 236 7.21 44.47 -10.17
C GLY A 236 8.19 45.01 -9.10
N ASP A 237 9.10 45.86 -9.56
CA ASP A 237 10.04 46.73 -8.82
C ASP A 237 11.46 46.21 -8.50
N GLU A 238 12.40 46.77 -9.28
CA GLU A 238 13.86 46.86 -9.14
C GLU A 238 14.25 48.31 -8.72
N PRO A 239 15.53 48.71 -8.44
CA PRO A 239 16.70 47.97 -7.94
C PRO A 239 17.67 48.75 -6.95
N SER A 240 18.67 48.00 -6.42
CA SER A 240 20.11 48.37 -6.23
C SER A 240 20.66 48.97 -4.90
N PRO A 241 21.99 48.91 -4.60
CA PRO A 241 22.97 47.79 -4.73
C PRO A 241 24.06 47.65 -3.59
N ALA A 242 24.93 46.63 -3.76
CA ALA A 242 26.30 46.40 -3.21
C ALA A 242 26.40 45.69 -1.84
N VAL A 243 27.19 44.61 -1.65
CA VAL A 243 28.64 44.47 -1.93
C VAL A 243 29.00 43.02 -2.29
N ARG A 244 29.91 42.85 -3.27
CA ARG A 244 30.56 41.58 -3.62
C ARG A 244 31.64 41.23 -2.58
N ASN A 245 31.71 39.97 -2.18
CA ASN A 245 32.98 39.33 -1.86
C ASN A 245 33.08 38.05 -2.70
N HIS A 246 34.07 38.03 -3.58
CA HIS A 246 34.44 36.86 -4.38
C HIS A 246 35.36 35.98 -3.56
N GLU A 247 34.83 34.93 -2.94
CA GLU A 247 35.60 33.75 -2.58
C GLU A 247 34.99 32.57 -3.34
N LEU A 248 35.64 32.18 -4.44
CA LEU A 248 35.36 30.92 -5.11
C LEU A 248 35.90 29.80 -4.23
N GLU A 249 35.09 29.34 -3.28
CA GLU A 249 35.33 28.07 -2.60
C GLU A 249 35.23 26.95 -3.64
N THR A 250 36.39 26.52 -4.14
CA THR A 250 36.49 25.35 -5.00
C THR A 250 36.47 24.13 -4.12
N TYR A 251 35.28 23.56 -3.91
CA TYR A 251 35.13 22.25 -3.29
C TYR A 251 35.64 21.18 -4.25
N ILE A 252 36.71 20.48 -3.85
CA ILE A 252 37.07 19.20 -4.48
C ILE A 252 35.99 18.19 -4.06
N VAL A 253 35.01 17.97 -4.94
CA VAL A 253 34.11 16.83 -4.84
C VAL A 253 34.93 15.60 -5.21
N THR A 254 35.45 14.90 -4.21
CA THR A 254 35.95 13.54 -4.43
C THR A 254 34.73 12.67 -4.75
N PRO A 255 34.72 11.91 -5.86
CA PRO A 255 33.64 10.97 -6.09
C PRO A 255 33.71 9.92 -4.98
N GLU A 256 32.68 9.85 -4.14
CA GLU A 256 32.54 8.73 -3.21
C GLU A 256 32.52 7.43 -4.02
N CYS A 257 33.64 6.72 -4.01
CA CYS A 257 33.78 5.43 -4.66
C CYS A 257 33.34 4.37 -3.65
N GLY A 258 32.16 3.77 -3.83
CA GLY A 258 31.63 2.75 -2.92
C GLY A 258 30.12 2.59 -2.96
N ILE A 259 29.57 1.86 -1.98
CA ILE A 259 28.16 1.44 -1.88
C ILE A 259 27.17 2.62 -1.86
N MET A 260 27.60 3.81 -1.42
CA MET A 260 26.78 5.03 -1.51
C MET A 260 26.58 5.48 -2.96
N GLY A 261 27.49 5.15 -3.87
CA GLY A 261 27.28 5.32 -5.30
C GLY A 261 26.09 4.50 -5.82
N ILE A 262 25.89 3.28 -5.33
CA ILE A 262 24.80 2.38 -5.76
C ILE A 262 23.45 2.84 -5.20
N VAL A 263 23.40 3.16 -3.90
CA VAL A 263 22.19 3.71 -3.27
C VAL A 263 21.83 5.05 -3.90
N ARG A 264 22.83 5.90 -4.18
CA ARG A 264 22.65 7.13 -4.92
C ARG A 264 22.15 6.85 -6.33
N GLU A 265 22.75 5.96 -7.11
CA GLU A 265 22.33 5.64 -8.49
C GLU A 265 20.87 5.17 -8.54
N VAL A 266 20.45 4.29 -7.61
CA VAL A 266 19.05 3.82 -7.50
C VAL A 266 18.07 4.93 -7.04
N LEU A 267 18.50 5.87 -6.19
CA LEU A 267 17.64 6.94 -5.68
C LEU A 267 17.69 8.24 -6.51
N THR A 268 18.75 8.44 -7.32
CA THR A 268 18.96 9.64 -8.16
C THR A 268 18.55 9.43 -9.61
N GLU A 269 18.50 8.18 -10.12
CA GLU A 269 17.78 7.89 -11.36
C GLU A 269 16.27 8.03 -11.10
N ARG A 270 15.73 9.21 -11.43
CA ARG A 270 14.31 9.54 -11.33
C ARG A 270 13.43 8.52 -12.05
N VAL A 271 12.94 7.52 -11.33
CA VAL A 271 11.77 6.74 -11.73
C VAL A 271 10.84 6.69 -10.51
N MET A 272 10.18 7.82 -10.27
CA MET A 272 9.32 8.10 -9.10
C MET A 272 8.02 7.26 -9.08
N VAL A 273 7.78 6.46 -10.12
CA VAL A 273 6.61 5.59 -10.27
C VAL A 273 7.04 4.30 -10.95
N SER A 274 6.58 3.14 -10.45
CA SER A 274 6.89 1.86 -11.10
C SER A 274 6.21 1.82 -12.47
N LYS A 275 6.98 1.54 -13.51
CA LYS A 275 6.52 1.41 -14.89
C LYS A 275 6.43 -0.06 -15.26
N PHE A 276 5.22 -0.60 -15.18
CA PHE A 276 4.91 -1.92 -15.72
C PHE A 276 4.38 -1.79 -17.14
N PHE A 277 4.68 -2.73 -18.03
CA PHE A 277 4.08 -2.71 -19.36
C PHE A 277 2.55 -2.76 -19.26
N ASN A 278 1.89 -1.88 -20.00
CA ASN A 278 0.45 -1.81 -20.03
C ASN A 278 -0.13 -2.99 -20.81
N PHE A 279 -0.80 -3.91 -20.11
CA PHE A 279 -1.45 -5.04 -20.74
C PHE A 279 -2.68 -4.66 -21.58
N LEU A 280 -3.16 -3.41 -21.45
CA LEU A 280 -4.21 -2.84 -22.30
C LEU A 280 -3.67 -2.14 -23.56
N LYS A 281 -2.35 -2.14 -23.78
CA LYS A 281 -1.73 -1.43 -24.91
C LYS A 281 -2.33 -1.89 -26.25
N GLY A 282 -2.78 -0.91 -27.03
CA GLY A 282 -3.32 -1.12 -28.38
C GLY A 282 -4.77 -1.58 -28.44
N PHE A 283 -5.46 -1.76 -27.32
CA PHE A 283 -6.92 -1.85 -27.34
C PHE A 283 -7.53 -0.55 -27.85
N GLN A 284 -8.76 -0.65 -28.35
CA GLN A 284 -9.58 0.48 -28.77
C GLN A 284 -10.86 0.45 -27.96
N MET A 285 -11.33 1.63 -27.55
CA MET A 285 -12.62 1.75 -26.89
C MET A 285 -13.74 1.52 -27.88
N HIS A 286 -14.73 0.75 -27.46
CA HIS A 286 -15.96 0.58 -28.22
C HIS A 286 -16.68 1.92 -28.36
N ASN A 287 -17.33 2.20 -29.50
CA ASN A 287 -18.01 3.48 -29.75
C ASN A 287 -19.07 3.84 -28.69
N GLU A 288 -19.64 2.83 -28.05
CA GLU A 288 -20.69 2.98 -27.04
C GLU A 288 -20.18 2.70 -25.61
N TYR A 289 -18.87 2.79 -25.37
CA TYR A 289 -18.31 2.47 -24.04
C TYR A 289 -18.93 3.31 -22.90
N LEU A 290 -19.34 4.55 -23.17
CA LEU A 290 -20.05 5.43 -22.22
C LEU A 290 -21.49 4.98 -21.92
N GLN A 291 -22.03 4.02 -22.67
CA GLN A 291 -23.33 3.39 -22.39
C GLN A 291 -23.17 2.09 -21.57
N SER A 292 -21.95 1.57 -21.46
CA SER A 292 -21.65 0.37 -20.67
C SER A 292 -21.80 0.67 -19.18
N LYS A 293 -22.73 -0.03 -18.53
CA LYS A 293 -22.93 0.08 -17.08
C LYS A 293 -21.64 -0.25 -16.32
N SER A 294 -20.95 -1.33 -16.70
CA SER A 294 -19.72 -1.77 -16.02
C SER A 294 -18.59 -0.74 -16.12
N PHE A 295 -18.49 0.00 -17.23
CA PHE A 295 -17.53 1.09 -17.37
C PHE A 295 -17.94 2.32 -16.54
N CYS A 296 -19.21 2.72 -16.67
CA CYS A 296 -19.72 3.94 -16.05
C CYS A 296 -19.76 3.89 -14.52
N ILE A 297 -19.90 2.71 -13.92
CA ILE A 297 -19.82 2.51 -12.45
C ILE A 297 -18.45 2.93 -11.89
N TRP A 298 -17.39 2.87 -12.70
CA TRP A 298 -16.03 3.22 -12.28
C TRP A 298 -15.52 4.51 -12.92
N LYS A 299 -16.40 5.27 -13.59
CA LYS A 299 -16.08 6.54 -14.23
C LYS A 299 -15.94 7.62 -13.16
N ASP A 300 -14.74 8.16 -12.98
CA ASP A 300 -14.52 9.07 -11.87
C ASP A 300 -14.28 10.52 -12.28
N THR A 301 -13.73 10.75 -13.47
CA THR A 301 -13.34 12.09 -13.91
C THR A 301 -13.90 12.46 -15.29
N VAL A 302 -13.56 13.65 -15.77
CA VAL A 302 -14.00 14.14 -17.09
C VAL A 302 -13.17 13.51 -18.23
N LEU A 303 -11.99 12.98 -17.90
CA LEU A 303 -11.05 12.41 -18.85
C LEU A 303 -11.61 11.15 -19.51
N GLU A 304 -12.48 10.41 -18.83
CA GLU A 304 -13.16 9.25 -19.39
C GLU A 304 -14.11 9.58 -20.54
N ASN A 305 -14.43 10.86 -20.82
CA ASN A 305 -15.17 11.24 -22.03
C ASN A 305 -14.28 11.28 -23.29
N PHE A 306 -12.96 11.20 -23.13
CA PHE A 306 -11.98 11.31 -24.20
C PHE A 306 -11.23 9.98 -24.31
N PRO A 307 -11.62 9.07 -25.23
CA PRO A 307 -11.03 7.73 -25.29
C PRO A 307 -9.51 7.77 -25.57
N ASN A 308 -9.02 8.74 -26.34
CA ASN A 308 -7.58 8.95 -26.56
C ASN A 308 -6.79 9.34 -25.30
N GLN A 309 -7.48 9.77 -24.23
CA GLN A 309 -6.89 10.11 -22.94
C GLN A 309 -7.10 9.02 -21.88
N LEU A 310 -7.54 7.82 -22.26
CA LEU A 310 -7.66 6.67 -21.35
C LEU A 310 -6.36 5.87 -21.28
N THR A 311 -6.37 4.72 -20.60
CA THR A 311 -5.16 3.97 -20.27
C THR A 311 -4.63 3.14 -21.42
N GLU A 312 -5.46 2.68 -22.36
CA GLU A 312 -5.06 1.86 -23.51
C GLU A 312 -4.04 2.52 -24.45
N THR A 313 -3.91 3.86 -24.40
CA THR A 313 -2.94 4.63 -25.18
C THR A 313 -1.55 4.71 -24.53
N ALA A 314 -1.45 4.43 -23.23
CA ALA A 314 -0.20 4.49 -22.49
C ALA A 314 0.65 3.23 -22.73
N GLU A 315 1.97 3.40 -22.86
CA GLU A 315 2.90 2.27 -22.96
C GLU A 315 3.11 1.55 -21.63
N PHE A 316 3.15 2.31 -20.54
CA PHE A 316 3.39 1.82 -19.19
C PHE A 316 2.22 2.19 -18.27
N LEU A 317 1.94 1.32 -17.31
CA LEU A 317 1.12 1.62 -16.15
C LEU A 317 1.97 2.32 -15.11
N CYS A 318 1.38 3.34 -14.49
CA CYS A 318 1.94 4.08 -13.38
C CYS A 318 1.12 3.70 -12.15
N LEU A 319 1.67 2.88 -11.26
CA LEU A 319 0.91 2.28 -10.16
C LEU A 319 1.25 2.91 -8.81
N ALA A 320 0.24 3.22 -8.00
CA ALA A 320 0.35 3.91 -6.71
C ALA A 320 -0.52 3.27 -5.63
N ASP A 321 0.02 3.18 -4.41
CA ASP A 321 -0.69 2.73 -3.21
C ASP A 321 -1.99 3.53 -3.01
N THR A 322 -3.06 2.83 -2.61
CA THR A 322 -4.37 3.42 -2.37
C THR A 322 -4.35 4.46 -1.25
N ALA A 323 -3.38 4.38 -0.33
CA ALA A 323 -3.17 5.36 0.74
C ALA A 323 -2.96 6.80 0.21
N GLY A 324 -2.57 6.97 -1.06
CA GLY A 324 -2.47 8.28 -1.69
C GLY A 324 -3.83 8.94 -2.01
N TYR A 325 -4.93 8.18 -2.00
CA TYR A 325 -6.27 8.68 -2.36
C TYR A 325 -7.31 8.43 -1.25
N ILE A 326 -7.85 7.21 -1.19
CA ILE A 326 -8.77 6.77 -0.13
C ILE A 326 -8.18 5.46 0.38
N ASP A 327 -7.84 5.41 1.67
CA ASP A 327 -7.18 4.27 2.31
C ASP A 327 -8.16 3.10 2.53
N ILE A 328 -8.64 2.52 1.44
CA ILE A 328 -9.64 1.45 1.43
C ILE A 328 -9.31 0.36 0.40
N SER A 329 -9.89 -0.83 0.63
CA SER A 329 -9.86 -1.96 -0.31
C SER A 329 -11.27 -2.49 -0.63
N TYR A 330 -12.27 -1.60 -0.62
CA TYR A 330 -13.66 -1.92 -0.98
C TYR A 330 -13.92 -2.20 -2.47
N PRO A 331 -13.34 -1.47 -3.44
CA PRO A 331 -13.79 -1.53 -4.84
C PRO A 331 -13.96 -2.95 -5.44
N PRO A 332 -13.05 -3.91 -5.19
CA PRO A 332 -13.25 -5.29 -5.62
C PRO A 332 -14.52 -5.94 -5.06
N LEU A 333 -14.84 -5.69 -3.79
CA LEU A 333 -16.02 -6.27 -3.14
C LEU A 333 -17.32 -5.69 -3.68
N MET A 334 -17.29 -4.46 -4.19
CA MET A 334 -18.45 -3.78 -4.77
C MET A 334 -18.72 -4.17 -6.23
N ARG A 335 -17.96 -5.13 -6.78
CA ARG A 335 -18.28 -5.74 -8.07
C ARG A 335 -19.63 -6.49 -7.98
N PRO A 336 -20.60 -6.21 -8.85
CA PRO A 336 -21.90 -6.89 -8.82
C PRO A 336 -21.80 -8.41 -8.89
N GLU A 337 -20.76 -8.94 -9.56
CA GLU A 337 -20.55 -10.37 -9.73
C GLU A 337 -20.19 -11.08 -8.42
N ARG A 338 -19.64 -10.35 -7.43
CA ARG A 338 -19.23 -10.93 -6.13
C ARG A 338 -20.37 -11.06 -5.13
N LYS A 339 -21.47 -10.31 -5.30
CA LYS A 339 -22.68 -10.37 -4.46
C LYS A 339 -22.36 -10.42 -2.95
N VAL A 340 -21.59 -9.44 -2.49
CA VAL A 340 -21.15 -9.40 -1.08
C VAL A 340 -22.30 -8.91 -0.20
N ASP A 341 -22.73 -9.74 0.75
CA ASP A 341 -23.84 -9.40 1.66
C ASP A 341 -23.38 -8.64 2.91
N VAL A 342 -22.23 -9.03 3.47
CA VAL A 342 -21.67 -8.46 4.71
C VAL A 342 -20.19 -8.15 4.52
N VAL A 343 -19.79 -6.94 4.93
CA VAL A 343 -18.38 -6.53 4.94
C VAL A 343 -17.94 -6.23 6.36
N LEU A 344 -16.97 -7.03 6.85
CA LEU A 344 -16.17 -6.64 8.00
C LEU A 344 -15.12 -5.61 7.55
N HIS A 345 -15.29 -4.36 7.94
CA HIS A 345 -14.32 -3.29 7.73
C HIS A 345 -13.39 -3.21 8.93
N LEU A 346 -12.15 -3.66 8.75
CA LEU A 346 -11.11 -3.56 9.77
C LEU A 346 -10.24 -2.35 9.46
N ASN A 347 -10.42 -1.28 10.24
CA ASN A 347 -9.76 0.00 9.99
C ASN A 347 -8.45 0.12 10.76
N TYR A 348 -7.41 0.49 10.04
CA TYR A 348 -6.07 0.72 10.53
C TYR A 348 -5.50 2.01 9.95
N SER A 349 -6.25 3.09 9.76
CA SER A 349 -5.64 4.38 9.42
C SER A 349 -4.98 5.03 10.65
N SER A 350 -3.90 5.81 10.50
CA SER A 350 -3.22 6.42 11.67
C SER A 350 -3.81 7.77 12.04
N GLY A 351 -4.44 8.45 11.07
CA GLY A 351 -5.28 9.61 11.28
C GLY A 351 -6.68 9.28 11.80
N SER A 352 -7.69 9.90 11.21
CA SER A 352 -9.09 9.68 11.58
C SER A 352 -9.49 8.23 11.37
N GLN A 353 -10.10 7.63 12.41
CA GLN A 353 -10.58 6.26 12.32
C GLN A 353 -11.82 6.14 11.43
N THR A 354 -12.62 7.20 11.27
CA THR A 354 -13.88 7.14 10.51
C THR A 354 -13.74 7.64 9.07
N SER A 355 -12.74 8.48 8.78
CA SER A 355 -12.58 9.13 7.46
C SER A 355 -12.56 8.14 6.29
N PRO A 356 -11.81 7.02 6.34
CA PRO A 356 -11.79 6.07 5.22
C PRO A 356 -13.17 5.49 4.90
N LEU A 357 -13.98 5.21 5.94
CA LEU A 357 -15.35 4.72 5.76
C LEU A 357 -16.29 5.81 5.24
N GLU A 358 -16.19 7.03 5.77
CA GLU A 358 -17.00 8.17 5.31
C GLU A 358 -16.66 8.57 3.86
N GLU A 359 -15.38 8.55 3.49
CA GLU A 359 -14.90 8.80 2.13
C GLU A 359 -15.33 7.70 1.17
N ALA A 360 -15.26 6.43 1.59
CA ALA A 360 -15.79 5.31 0.81
C ALA A 360 -17.29 5.49 0.51
N SER A 361 -18.09 5.83 1.53
CA SER A 361 -19.53 6.07 1.38
C SER A 361 -19.81 7.22 0.41
N LYS A 362 -19.09 8.34 0.52
CA LYS A 362 -19.19 9.47 -0.42
C LYS A 362 -18.80 9.07 -1.84
N TYR A 363 -17.70 8.32 -1.99
CA TYR A 363 -17.22 7.83 -3.29
C TYR A 363 -18.26 6.92 -3.96
N PHE A 364 -18.77 5.91 -3.24
CA PHE A 364 -19.76 4.98 -3.79
C PHE A 364 -21.09 5.65 -4.08
N SER A 365 -21.53 6.59 -3.23
CA SER A 365 -22.71 7.41 -3.50
C SER A 365 -22.57 8.24 -4.78
N LYS A 366 -21.41 8.88 -5.00
CA LYS A 366 -21.12 9.61 -6.24
C LYS A 366 -21.15 8.70 -7.47
N GLN A 367 -20.69 7.46 -7.34
CA GLN A 367 -20.67 6.46 -8.41
C GLN A 367 -22.01 5.75 -8.64
N GLY A 368 -23.00 5.96 -7.76
CA GLY A 368 -24.26 5.22 -7.78
C GLY A 368 -24.12 3.73 -7.41
N ILE A 369 -23.04 3.38 -6.70
CA ILE A 369 -22.81 2.04 -6.17
C ILE A 369 -23.58 1.90 -4.84
N PRO A 370 -24.45 0.89 -4.68
CA PRO A 370 -25.16 0.64 -3.42
C PRO A 370 -24.19 0.47 -2.24
N PHE A 371 -24.30 1.34 -1.23
CA PHE A 371 -23.47 1.31 -0.03
C PHE A 371 -24.24 1.98 1.13
N PRO A 372 -24.14 1.49 2.37
CA PRO A 372 -24.91 2.06 3.47
C PRO A 372 -24.51 3.51 3.76
N LYS A 373 -25.50 4.30 4.18
CA LYS A 373 -25.29 5.66 4.65
C LYS A 373 -24.56 5.62 5.99
N ILE A 374 -23.43 6.32 6.08
CA ILE A 374 -22.59 6.33 7.27
C ILE A 374 -22.93 7.56 8.12
N HIS A 375 -23.57 7.31 9.26
CA HIS A 375 -23.94 8.35 10.22
C HIS A 375 -23.36 8.01 11.60
N LEU A 376 -22.43 8.85 12.05
CA LEU A 376 -21.89 8.84 13.42
C LEU A 376 -22.04 10.25 13.96
N SER A 377 -22.57 10.39 15.17
CA SER A 377 -22.65 11.69 15.85
C SER A 377 -21.25 12.19 16.24
N GLU A 378 -21.10 13.50 16.41
CA GLU A 378 -19.82 14.09 16.84
C GLU A 378 -19.34 13.55 18.20
N GLU A 379 -20.27 13.17 19.09
CA GLU A 379 -19.94 12.54 20.37
C GLU A 379 -19.39 11.13 20.18
N GLU A 380 -19.97 10.33 19.28
CA GLU A 380 -19.47 9.00 18.92
C GLU A 380 -18.11 9.09 18.24
N LYS A 381 -17.90 10.05 17.32
CA LYS A 381 -16.59 10.28 16.69
C LYS A 381 -15.52 10.63 17.70
N LYS A 382 -15.87 11.37 18.75
CA LYS A 382 -14.95 11.69 19.85
C LYS A 382 -14.65 10.50 20.75
N ASN A 383 -15.63 9.61 20.95
CA ASN A 383 -15.56 8.48 21.88
C ASN A 383 -15.91 7.15 21.17
N LEU A 384 -15.11 6.81 20.16
CA LEU A 384 -15.37 5.63 19.34
C LEU A 384 -15.36 4.33 20.15
N LYS A 385 -16.28 3.43 19.79
CA LYS A 385 -16.42 2.06 20.29
C LYS A 385 -15.76 1.06 19.36
N GLU A 386 -15.58 -0.17 19.81
CA GLU A 386 -14.87 -1.21 19.07
C GLU A 386 -15.63 -1.71 17.84
N CYS A 387 -16.95 -1.54 17.78
CA CYS A 387 -17.78 -2.09 16.71
C CYS A 387 -19.01 -1.21 16.44
N TYR A 388 -19.27 -1.00 15.15
CA TYR A 388 -20.47 -0.32 14.62
C TYR A 388 -21.07 -1.15 13.49
N ILE A 389 -22.39 -1.09 13.34
CA ILE A 389 -23.10 -1.76 12.26
C ILE A 389 -23.84 -0.70 11.45
N PHE A 390 -23.62 -0.70 10.13
CA PHE A 390 -24.30 0.16 9.19
C PHE A 390 -25.07 -0.70 8.20
N GLU A 391 -26.38 -0.47 8.17
CA GLU A 391 -27.35 -1.15 7.31
C GLU A 391 -28.18 -0.09 6.59
N ASP A 392 -28.63 -0.41 5.37
CA ASP A 392 -29.56 0.44 4.63
C ASP A 392 -30.78 -0.38 4.18
N ALA A 393 -31.85 -0.30 4.96
CA ALA A 393 -33.10 -1.01 4.67
C ALA A 393 -33.79 -0.48 3.39
N GLU A 394 -33.45 0.72 2.92
CA GLU A 394 -34.00 1.30 1.68
C GLU A 394 -33.27 0.77 0.43
N THR A 395 -32.05 0.25 0.59
CA THR A 395 -31.19 -0.22 -0.50
C THR A 395 -30.76 -1.68 -0.24
N PRO A 396 -31.61 -2.68 -0.54
CA PRO A 396 -31.32 -4.09 -0.25
C PRO A 396 -30.06 -4.64 -0.94
N GLU A 397 -29.61 -4.01 -2.03
CA GLU A 397 -28.37 -4.37 -2.73
C GLU A 397 -27.11 -3.87 -2.01
N ALA A 398 -27.23 -2.97 -1.03
CA ALA A 398 -26.10 -2.46 -0.27
C ALA A 398 -25.66 -3.50 0.78
N PRO A 399 -24.35 -3.76 0.92
CA PRO A 399 -23.87 -4.69 1.94
C PRO A 399 -24.07 -4.12 3.34
N THR A 400 -24.31 -4.99 4.32
CA THR A 400 -24.18 -4.64 5.73
C THR A 400 -22.70 -4.40 6.05
N VAL A 401 -22.36 -3.25 6.61
CA VAL A 401 -20.97 -2.93 6.98
C VAL A 401 -20.81 -3.01 8.49
N VAL A 402 -20.01 -3.98 8.95
CA VAL A 402 -19.59 -4.08 10.35
C VAL A 402 -18.21 -3.45 10.47
N PHE A 403 -18.15 -2.29 11.11
CA PHE A 403 -16.98 -1.43 11.18
C PHE A 403 -16.25 -1.56 12.51
N PHE A 404 -14.96 -1.87 12.44
CA PHE A 404 -14.06 -2.00 13.58
C PHE A 404 -12.95 -0.93 13.49
N PRO A 405 -13.09 0.22 14.17
CA PRO A 405 -12.02 1.20 14.27
C PRO A 405 -10.89 0.68 15.17
N LEU A 406 -9.66 1.14 14.93
CA LEU A 406 -8.53 0.80 15.78
C LEU A 406 -8.55 1.65 17.05
N VAL A 407 -9.33 1.21 18.03
CA VAL A 407 -9.50 1.88 19.33
C VAL A 407 -9.12 0.96 20.49
N ASN A 408 -8.68 1.58 21.58
CA ASN A 408 -8.48 0.89 22.85
C ASN A 408 -9.46 1.49 23.86
N ASP A 409 -10.70 1.00 23.87
CA ASP A 409 -11.76 1.43 24.81
C ASP A 409 -11.89 0.42 25.97
N THR A 410 -12.66 -0.64 25.81
CA THR A 410 -12.94 -1.64 26.84
C THR A 410 -11.72 -2.50 27.18
N PHE A 411 -10.78 -2.70 26.24
CA PHE A 411 -9.55 -3.47 26.49
C PHE A 411 -8.67 -2.86 27.61
N ARG A 412 -8.81 -1.54 27.89
CA ARG A 412 -8.18 -0.91 29.06
C ARG A 412 -8.69 -1.45 30.40
N LYS A 413 -9.87 -2.04 30.42
CA LYS A 413 -10.55 -2.52 31.64
C LYS A 413 -10.64 -4.03 31.69
N TYR A 414 -10.70 -4.69 30.53
CA TYR A 414 -10.94 -6.12 30.41
C TYR A 414 -9.79 -6.80 29.65
N LYS A 415 -9.27 -7.90 30.21
CA LYS A 415 -8.24 -8.75 29.59
C LYS A 415 -8.85 -9.69 28.55
N GLU A 416 -10.09 -10.12 28.78
CA GLU A 416 -10.91 -10.97 27.91
C GLU A 416 -12.35 -10.45 27.96
N PRO A 417 -13.21 -10.77 26.98
CA PRO A 417 -14.63 -10.38 27.02
C PRO A 417 -15.27 -10.73 28.38
N GLY A 418 -15.72 -9.69 29.11
CA GLY A 418 -16.36 -9.83 30.43
C GLY A 418 -15.43 -10.11 31.62
N LYS A 419 -14.11 -10.22 31.44
CA LYS A 419 -13.15 -10.47 32.53
C LYS A 419 -12.23 -9.28 32.78
N PRO A 420 -12.35 -8.58 33.93
CA PRO A 420 -11.53 -7.42 34.23
C PRO A 420 -10.06 -7.81 34.46
N TRP A 421 -9.16 -6.83 34.44
CA TRP A 421 -7.78 -7.04 34.87
C TRP A 421 -7.71 -7.32 36.38
N ASP A 422 -6.91 -8.29 36.79
CA ASP A 422 -6.69 -8.65 38.20
C ASP A 422 -5.79 -7.61 38.89
N GLY A 423 -6.32 -6.44 39.24
CA GLY A 423 -5.74 -5.51 40.22
C GLY A 423 -4.37 -4.89 39.93
N VAL A 424 -3.78 -5.12 38.75
CA VAL A 424 -2.56 -4.47 38.28
C VAL A 424 -2.94 -3.52 37.17
N ASP A 425 -2.38 -2.30 37.21
CA ASP A 425 -2.61 -1.24 36.24
C ASP A 425 -2.72 -1.80 34.81
N PRO A 426 -3.71 -1.34 34.03
CA PRO A 426 -3.81 -1.79 32.65
C PRO A 426 -2.49 -1.54 31.94
N PRO A 427 -2.09 -2.40 30.99
CA PRO A 427 -0.94 -2.11 30.17
C PRO A 427 -1.12 -0.70 29.61
N THR A 428 -0.29 0.25 30.04
CA THR A 428 -0.24 1.59 29.44
C THR A 428 -0.15 1.38 27.94
N THR A 429 -0.72 2.30 27.15
CA THR A 429 -0.95 2.17 25.70
C THR A 429 0.24 1.61 24.91
N HIS A 430 1.46 1.68 25.45
CA HIS A 430 2.67 0.99 25.01
C HIS A 430 2.69 -0.55 25.05
N ALA A 431 1.68 -1.25 25.58
CA ALA A 431 1.66 -2.71 25.69
C ALA A 431 0.51 -3.41 24.94
N ALA A 432 -0.48 -2.66 24.44
CA ALA A 432 -1.35 -3.11 23.34
C ALA A 432 -0.69 -2.85 21.97
N PHE A 433 0.22 -1.88 21.93
CA PHE A 433 1.22 -1.75 20.88
C PHE A 433 2.41 -2.61 21.29
N ILE A 434 2.92 -3.49 20.44
CA ILE A 434 4.31 -3.96 20.59
C ILE A 434 5.20 -2.76 20.24
N CYS A 435 5.35 -1.83 21.18
CA CYS A 435 6.30 -0.73 21.12
C CYS A 435 7.65 -1.26 21.56
N ILE A 436 8.46 -1.70 20.60
CA ILE A 436 9.91 -1.79 20.81
C ILE A 436 10.45 -0.38 20.67
N GLY A 437 10.47 0.35 21.78
CA GLY A 437 11.30 1.52 21.90
C GLY A 437 12.77 1.08 21.87
N MET A 438 13.51 1.47 20.84
CA MET A 438 14.97 1.50 20.94
C MET A 438 15.35 2.67 21.85
N GLY A 439 15.36 2.43 23.15
CA GLY A 439 16.09 3.23 24.11
C GLY A 439 17.58 2.86 24.03
N GLY A 440 18.39 3.73 23.45
CA GLY A 440 19.85 3.56 23.42
C GLY A 440 20.52 4.87 23.04
N LYS A 441 21.11 5.54 24.03
CA LYS A 441 21.91 6.75 23.84
C LYS A 441 23.22 6.45 23.11
N GLY A 442 23.60 7.36 22.22
CA GLY A 442 24.96 7.54 21.71
C GLY A 442 25.12 7.16 20.24
N TRP A 443 26.04 7.88 19.58
CA TRP A 443 26.62 7.64 18.25
C TRP A 443 25.99 8.43 17.08
N TYR A 444 26.67 9.52 16.71
CA TYR A 444 26.42 10.37 15.55
C TYR A 444 27.10 9.77 14.31
N GLY A 445 26.32 9.41 13.29
CA GLY A 445 26.79 9.02 11.96
C GLY A 445 25.68 9.23 10.91
N PRO A 446 26.02 9.48 9.64
CA PRO A 446 25.07 9.93 8.60
C PRO A 446 24.01 8.89 8.19
N LEU A 447 24.16 7.62 8.59
CA LEU A 447 23.17 6.56 8.35
C LEU A 447 21.99 6.61 9.34
N LEU A 448 22.15 7.16 10.55
CA LEU A 448 21.11 7.14 11.57
C LEU A 448 19.87 7.99 11.23
N PRO A 449 19.98 9.20 10.63
CA PRO A 449 18.83 9.99 10.22
C PRO A 449 17.96 9.27 9.20
N LEU A 450 18.56 8.69 8.16
CA LEU A 450 17.87 7.89 7.14
C LEU A 450 17.13 6.70 7.76
N MET A 451 17.80 5.98 8.66
CA MET A 451 17.26 4.79 9.32
C MET A 451 16.16 5.13 10.33
N TRP A 452 16.28 6.26 11.03
CA TRP A 452 15.27 6.76 11.95
C TRP A 452 14.02 7.26 11.22
N PHE A 453 14.19 7.98 10.10
CA PHE A 453 13.07 8.45 9.27
C PHE A 453 12.35 7.31 8.55
N LEU A 454 13.08 6.36 7.97
CA LEU A 454 12.48 5.16 7.35
C LEU A 454 11.62 4.37 8.33
N TRP A 455 12.11 4.23 9.56
CA TRP A 455 11.39 3.49 10.58
C TRP A 455 10.27 4.32 11.21
N LYS A 456 10.41 5.64 11.38
CA LYS A 456 9.24 6.48 11.74
C LYS A 456 8.18 6.45 10.65
N GLY A 457 8.54 6.50 9.37
CA GLY A 457 7.61 6.43 8.24
C GLY A 457 6.78 5.14 8.27
N LEU A 458 7.42 3.99 8.53
CA LEU A 458 6.77 2.68 8.71
C LEU A 458 5.74 2.61 9.86
N TRP A 459 5.80 3.52 10.83
CA TRP A 459 5.02 3.47 12.08
C TRP A 459 4.15 4.70 12.37
N VAL A 460 4.40 5.87 11.78
CA VAL A 460 3.87 7.17 12.28
C VAL A 460 3.14 8.04 11.23
N LEU A 461 3.28 7.81 9.93
CA LEU A 461 2.71 8.74 8.93
C LEU A 461 1.88 8.01 7.87
N SER A 462 0.55 7.97 8.08
CA SER A 462 -0.55 8.14 7.09
C SER A 462 -1.89 8.16 7.81
#